data_AF-W1WP56-F1
#
_entry.id   AF-W1WP56-F1
#
_cell.length_a   1.000
_cell.length_b   1.000
_cell.length_c   1.000
_cell.angle_alpha   90.00
_cell.angle_beta   90.00
_cell.angle_gamma   90.00
#
_symmetry.space_group_name_H-M   'P 1'
#
loop_
_entity.id
_entity.type
_entity.pdbx_description
1 polymer ?
#
loop_
_entity_poly.entity_id
_entity_poly.type
_entity_poly.pdbx_seq_one_letter_code
_entity_poly.pdbx_strand_id
1 'polypeptide(L)' 'MSPFWLSLWVASIALVIVILSGLAVCYWMNRCKWGGIAILDALITLPLVLPPVVVGFALLMVFTPGYAFGAWLE' A
#
# COMPACT_ATOMS: atom_id res chain seq x y z
N MET A 1 -3.29 -19.08 19.03
CA MET A 1 -3.24 -17.62 19.30
C MET A 1 -4.63 -17.05 19.06
N SER A 2 -5.18 -16.26 19.99
CA SER A 2 -6.49 -15.65 19.78
C SER A 2 -6.42 -14.66 18.60
N PRO A 3 -7.47 -14.59 17.75
CA PRO A 3 -7.46 -13.72 16.57
C PRO A 3 -7.20 -12.26 16.92
N PHE A 4 -7.61 -11.83 18.12
CA PHE A 4 -7.32 -10.51 18.66
C PHE A 4 -5.82 -10.17 18.72
N TRP A 5 -4.99 -11.11 19.17
CA TRP A 5 -3.55 -10.89 19.30
C TRP A 5 -2.84 -10.84 17.95
N LEU A 6 -3.29 -11.67 17.00
CA LEU A 6 -2.78 -11.65 15.64
C LEU A 6 -3.11 -10.32 14.96
N SER A 7 -4.36 -9.85 15.05
CA SER A 7 -4.77 -8.55 14.50
C SER A 7 -3.97 -7.41 15.09
N LEU A 8 -3.74 -7.41 16.41
CA LEU A 8 -2.97 -6.35 17.07
C LEU A 8 -1.50 -6.34 16.61
N TRP A 9 -0.89 -7.51 16.47
CA TRP A 9 0.49 -7.64 16.01
C TRP A 9 0.65 -7.18 14.56
N VAL A 10 -0.23 -7.64 13.66
CA VAL A 10 -0.22 -7.25 12.25
C VAL A 10 -0.49 -5.76 12.08
N ALA A 11 -1.50 -5.22 12.79
CA ALA A 11 -1.82 -3.79 12.73
C ALA A 11 -0.67 -2.91 13.24
N SER A 12 0.02 -3.34 14.29
CA SER A 12 1.17 -2.60 14.84
C SER A 12 2.31 -2.51 13.82
N ILE A 13 2.64 -3.62 13.15
CA ILE A 13 3.69 -3.65 12.12
C ILE A 13 3.26 -2.82 10.90
N ALA A 14 2.02 -3.00 10.44
CA ALA A 14 1.50 -2.23 9.31
C ALA A 14 1.55 -0.72 9.58
N LEU A 15 1.18 -0.28 10.80
CA LEU A 15 1.21 1.12 11.19
C LEU A 15 2.63 1.71 11.14
N VAL A 16 3.63 0.99 11.67
CA VAL A 16 5.03 1.46 11.61
C VAL A 16 5.49 1.62 10.16
N ILE A 17 5.20 0.63 9.30
CA ILE A 17 5.56 0.68 7.88
C ILE A 17 4.88 1.85 7.17
N VAL A 18 3.57 2.04 7.40
CA VAL A 18 2.79 3.13 6.79
C VAL A 18 3.30 4.50 7.23
N ILE A 19 3.62 4.69 8.51
CA ILE A 19 4.13 5.97 9.02
C ILE A 19 5.49 6.28 8.39
N LEU A 20 6.42 5.33 8.40
CA LEU A 20 7.77 5.56 7.89
C LEU A 20 7.76 5.84 6.37
N SER A 21 7.04 5.02 5.60
CA SER A 21 6.94 5.19 4.15
C SER A 21 6.16 6.44 3.76
N GLY A 22 4.99 6.67 4.37
CA GLY A 22 4.15 7.84 4.08
C GLY A 22 4.84 9.15 4.40
N LEU A 23 5.51 9.24 5.56
CA LEU A 23 6.24 10.44 5.95
C LEU A 23 7.43 10.71 5.01
N ALA A 24 8.16 9.67 4.63
CA ALA A 24 9.26 9.80 3.67
C ALA A 24 8.77 10.30 2.30
N VAL A 25 7.68 9.75 1.79
CA VAL A 25 7.07 10.15 0.52
C VAL A 25 6.55 11.59 0.58
N CYS A 26 5.80 11.96 1.63
CA CYS A 26 5.33 13.33 1.80
C CYS A 26 6.49 14.34 1.91
N TYR A 27 7.54 14.01 2.65
CA TYR A 27 8.72 14.86 2.77
C TYR A 27 9.41 15.05 1.41
N TRP A 28 9.53 13.97 0.63
CA TRP A 28 10.11 14.02 -0.71
C TRP A 28 9.26 14.85 -1.67
N MET A 29 7.94 14.62 -1.70
CA MET A 29 7.01 15.36 -2.56
C MET A 29 7.00 16.86 -2.25
N ASN A 30 7.18 17.25 -0.98
CA ASN A 30 7.27 18.66 -0.59
C ASN A 30 8.61 19.31 -1.01
N ARG A 31 9.69 18.53 -1.10
CA ARG A 31 11.04 19.04 -1.45
C ARG A 31 11.28 19.08 -2.96
N CYS A 32 10.74 18.11 -3.70
CA CYS A 32 10.80 18.11 -5.15
C CYS A 32 9.70 19.01 -5.73
N LYS A 33 10.01 19.78 -6.77
CA LYS A 33 9.02 20.54 -7.57
C LYS A 33 8.85 19.92 -8.97
N TRP A 34 8.94 18.59 -9.05
CA TRP A 34 8.87 17.87 -10.31
C TRP A 34 7.41 17.77 -10.78
N GLY A 35 7.18 17.90 -12.10
CA GLY A 35 5.83 17.82 -12.69
C GLY A 35 5.11 16.48 -12.47
N GLY A 36 5.81 15.43 -12.06
CA GLY A 36 5.25 14.12 -11.72
C GLY A 36 4.53 14.04 -10.36
N ILE A 37 4.58 15.09 -9.54
CA ILE A 37 3.95 15.10 -8.20
C ILE A 37 2.44 14.91 -8.30
N ALA A 38 1.78 15.50 -9.31
CA ALA A 38 0.34 15.33 -9.52
C ALA A 38 -0.04 13.87 -9.83
N ILE A 39 0.80 13.14 -10.57
CA ILE A 39 0.59 11.72 -10.87
C ILE A 39 0.79 10.89 -9.60
N LEU A 40 1.83 11.19 -8.83
CA LEU A 40 2.12 10.49 -7.58
C LEU A 40 0.99 10.68 -6.56
N ASP A 41 0.49 11.91 -6.43
CA ASP A 41 -0.62 12.26 -5.54
C ASP A 41 -1.90 11.51 -5.94
N ALA A 42 -2.20 11.49 -7.24
CA ALA A 42 -3.32 10.72 -7.79
C ALA A 42 -3.18 9.21 -7.50
N LEU A 43 -1.99 8.62 -7.65
CA LEU A 43 -1.75 7.21 -7.35
C LEU A 43 -1.94 6.89 -5.85
N ILE A 44 -1.50 7.78 -4.95
CA ILE A 44 -1.63 7.60 -3.50
C ILE A 44 -3.11 7.71 -3.07
N THR A 45 -3.88 8.61 -3.67
CA THR A 45 -5.31 8.80 -3.38
C THR A 45 -6.22 7.83 -4.14
N LEU A 46 -5.75 7.20 -5.22
CA LEU A 46 -6.49 6.23 -6.03
C LEU A 46 -7.18 5.13 -5.19
N PRO A 47 -6.52 4.41 -4.28
CA PRO A 47 -7.19 3.39 -3.47
C PRO A 47 -8.27 3.95 -2.55
N LEU A 48 -8.22 5.25 -2.21
CA LEU A 48 -9.22 5.92 -1.38
C LEU A 48 -10.51 6.25 -2.14
N VAL A 49 -10.38 6.55 -3.44
CA VAL A 49 -11.55 6.83 -4.31
C VAL A 49 -12.16 5.57 -4.89
N LEU A 50 -11.40 4.47 -4.92
CA LEU A 50 -11.89 3.17 -5.37
C LEU A 50 -12.68 2.45 -4.25
N PRO A 51 -13.70 1.66 -4.61
CA PRO A 51 -14.35 0.77 -3.66
C PRO A 51 -13.36 -0.23 -3.06
N PRO A 52 -13.47 -0.58 -1.77
CA PRO A 52 -12.54 -1.50 -1.10
C PRO A 52 -12.53 -2.90 -1.74
N VAL A 53 -13.65 -3.29 -2.39
CA VAL A 53 -13.75 -4.55 -3.14
C VAL A 53 -12.79 -4.58 -4.33
N VAL A 54 -12.69 -3.48 -5.09
CA VAL A 54 -11.79 -3.38 -6.25
C VAL A 54 -10.34 -3.41 -5.79
N VAL A 55 -10.03 -2.71 -4.70
CA VAL A 55 -8.69 -2.75 -4.07
C VAL A 55 -8.36 -4.19 -3.64
N GLY A 56 -9.30 -4.90 -3.02
CA GLY A 56 -9.14 -6.31 -2.65
C GLY A 56 -8.86 -7.22 -3.85
N PHE A 57 -9.61 -7.08 -4.95
CA PHE A 57 -9.36 -7.83 -6.18
C PHE A 57 -7.99 -7.51 -6.81
N ALA A 58 -7.56 -6.24 -6.80
CA ALA A 58 -6.25 -5.85 -7.30
C ALA A 58 -5.12 -6.49 -6.47
N LEU A 59 -5.25 -6.51 -5.14
CA LEU A 59 -4.30 -7.20 -4.27
C LEU A 59 -4.25 -8.70 -4.58
N LEU A 60 -5.42 -9.36 -4.73
CA LEU A 60 -5.45 -10.78 -5.11
C LEU A 60 -4.74 -11.03 -6.44
N MET A 61 -4.95 -10.20 -7.46
CA MET A 61 -4.28 -10.36 -8.75
C MET A 61 -2.75 -10.22 -8.64
N VAL A 62 -2.26 -9.31 -7.77
CA VAL A 62 -0.82 -9.09 -7.57
C VAL A 62 -0.17 -10.20 -6.74
N PHE A 63 -0.88 -10.73 -5.74
CA PHE A 63 -0.38 -11.73 -4.80
C PHE A 63 -0.76 -13.18 -5.17
N THR A 64 -1.53 -13.40 -6.25
CA THR A 64 -1.89 -14.75 -6.73
C THR A 64 -0.69 -15.44 -7.39
N PRO A 65 -0.39 -16.69 -7.03
CA PRO A 65 0.65 -17.50 -7.69
C PRO A 65 0.43 -17.56 -9.21
N GLY A 66 1.48 -17.27 -9.99
CA GLY A 66 1.42 -17.23 -11.46
C GLY A 66 1.10 -15.88 -12.09
N TYR A 67 0.83 -14.83 -11.29
CA TYR A 67 0.63 -13.45 -11.77
C TYR A 67 1.52 -12.45 -11.01
N ALA A 68 2.13 -11.50 -11.73
CA ALA A 68 2.92 -10.38 -11.20
C ALA A 68 3.93 -10.74 -10.08
N PHE A 69 3.64 -10.35 -8.82
CA PHE A 69 4.52 -10.60 -7.67
C PHE A 69 4.39 -12.04 -7.13
N GLY A 70 3.25 -12.70 -7.36
CA GLY A 70 3.03 -14.11 -7.00
C GLY A 70 3.71 -15.10 -7.94
N ALA A 71 4.21 -14.67 -9.10
CA ALA A 71 5.06 -15.50 -9.98
C ALA A 71 6.44 -15.81 -9.35
N TRP A 72 6.89 -15.02 -8.36
CA TRP A 72 8.13 -15.28 -7.62
C TRP A 72 7.94 -16.29 -6.46
N LEU A 73 6.70 -16.71 -6.19
CA LEU A 73 6.35 -17.60 -5.08
C LEU A 73 6.19 -19.07 -5.50
N GLU A 74 6.54 -19.40 -6.76
CA GLU A 74 6.65 -20.78 -7.27
C GLU A 74 7.90 -21.50 -6.76
#